data_AF-A0A5A5R2F1-F1
#
_entry.id   AF-A0A5A5R2F1-F1
#
_cell.length_a   1.000
_cell.length_b   1.000
_cell.length_c   1.000
_cell.angle_alpha   90.00
_cell.angle_beta   90.00
_cell.angle_gamma   90.00
#
_symmetry.space_group_name_H-M   'P 1'
#
loop_
_entity.id
_entity.type
_entity.pdbx_description
1 polymer ?
#
loop_
_entity_poly.entity_id
_entity_poly.type
_entity_poly.pdbx_seq_one_letter_code
_entity_poly.pdbx_strand_id
1 'polypeptide(L)'
;MKIKQLGIVSAGVALATLGTAGAAQAALVVVPTGLAPGDQYRLVFVTAGTRDATSTNINDYNTFVTNQVTGSALANALSGAGLTTTWKAIGSTSATSAKVNTGTDGTQPDVPIYLINGNRVANNNADLWDGSIQTAISVTQNDSASSQVKIYTGTEIDGNGYMGEELGAGNITAIGDVLATGVYWVFVEGLSNDNYFGFYGMSGVLTVPAAVTVPEPSSLLGYITLGGLMLGGAVRKARK
;
A
#
# COMPACT_ATOMS: atom_id res chain seq x y z
N MET A 1 32.43 -53.55 55.17
CA MET A 1 33.38 -52.49 54.79
C MET A 1 32.58 -51.30 54.28
N LYS A 2 32.97 -50.08 54.67
CA LYS A 2 32.22 -48.82 54.56
C LYS A 2 32.39 -48.12 53.18
N ILE A 3 31.31 -47.46 52.70
CA ILE A 3 31.25 -46.12 52.01
C ILE A 3 31.67 -46.11 50.50
N LYS A 4 31.08 -45.39 49.51
CA LYS A 4 30.45 -44.04 49.39
C LYS A 4 29.55 -43.88 48.12
N GLN A 5 28.76 -42.80 48.14
CA GLN A 5 27.80 -42.18 47.19
C GLN A 5 28.27 -41.96 45.72
N LEU A 6 27.32 -41.81 44.76
CA LEU A 6 26.88 -40.54 44.14
C LEU A 6 25.83 -40.79 43.01
N GLY A 7 24.75 -40.00 42.97
CA GLY A 7 23.68 -40.08 41.96
C GLY A 7 23.96 -39.28 40.68
N ILE A 8 23.00 -39.30 39.74
CA ILE A 8 22.55 -38.20 38.85
C ILE A 8 21.42 -38.74 37.94
N VAL A 9 20.18 -38.30 38.13
CA VAL A 9 19.40 -37.26 37.40
C VAL A 9 18.53 -37.82 36.27
N SER A 10 17.23 -37.60 36.48
CA SER A 10 16.10 -37.78 35.58
C SER A 10 16.26 -37.05 34.24
N ALA A 11 16.12 -37.74 33.12
CA ALA A 11 16.00 -37.12 31.80
C ALA A 11 14.52 -36.81 31.50
N GLY A 12 14.07 -35.62 31.87
CA GLY A 12 12.83 -35.04 31.38
C GLY A 12 13.06 -34.48 29.97
N VAL A 13 12.33 -35.00 28.98
CA VAL A 13 12.32 -34.46 27.62
C VAL A 13 11.49 -33.17 27.64
N ALA A 14 12.17 -32.02 27.61
CA ALA A 14 11.53 -30.73 27.39
C ALA A 14 11.34 -30.53 25.88
N LEU A 15 10.10 -30.69 25.41
CA LEU A 15 9.71 -30.36 24.05
C LEU A 15 9.61 -28.83 23.94
N ALA A 16 10.68 -28.19 23.44
CA ALA A 16 10.68 -26.76 23.15
C ALA A 16 9.85 -26.51 21.88
N THR A 17 8.62 -26.02 22.05
CA THR A 17 7.85 -25.41 20.96
C THR A 17 8.53 -24.09 20.58
N LEU A 18 9.35 -24.11 19.54
CA LEU A 18 9.79 -22.90 18.84
C LEU A 18 8.53 -22.24 18.24
N GLY A 19 7.97 -21.27 18.95
CA GLY A 19 7.02 -20.34 18.36
C GLY A 19 7.74 -19.57 17.28
N THR A 20 7.42 -19.83 16.02
CA THR A 20 7.78 -18.95 14.92
C THR A 20 7.07 -17.62 15.17
N ALA A 21 7.80 -16.63 15.69
CA ALA A 21 7.36 -15.25 15.63
C ALA A 21 7.28 -14.90 14.14
N GLY A 22 6.07 -14.94 13.59
CA GLY A 22 5.83 -14.41 12.25
C GLY A 22 6.31 -12.96 12.25
N ALA A 23 7.19 -12.62 11.31
CA ALA A 23 7.58 -11.23 11.12
C ALA A 23 6.29 -10.42 10.93
N ALA A 24 6.02 -9.49 11.84
CA ALA A 24 5.00 -8.46 11.64
C ALA A 24 5.48 -7.62 10.45
N GLN A 25 5.06 -8.00 9.25
CA GLN A 25 5.22 -7.16 8.07
C GLN A 25 4.40 -5.91 8.34
N ALA A 26 4.98 -4.74 8.10
CA ALA A 26 4.22 -3.50 8.10
C ALA A 26 3.03 -3.70 7.14
N ALA A 27 1.82 -3.40 7.61
CA ALA A 27 0.65 -3.54 6.77
C ALA A 27 0.66 -2.39 5.75
N LEU A 28 0.35 -2.71 4.49
CA LEU A 28 0.03 -1.71 3.48
C LEU A 28 -0.96 -0.68 4.04
N VAL A 29 -0.65 0.60 3.88
CA VAL A 29 -1.49 1.71 4.34
C VAL A 29 -2.25 2.25 3.14
N VAL A 30 -3.29 1.52 2.75
CA VAL A 30 -4.15 1.91 1.61
C VAL A 30 -5.12 3.03 1.97
N VAL A 31 -5.36 3.27 3.27
CA VAL A 31 -6.05 4.47 3.78
C VAL A 31 -5.01 5.28 4.58
N PRO A 32 -4.45 6.36 4.00
CA PRO A 32 -3.46 7.18 4.67
C PRO A 32 -3.94 7.73 6.02
N THR A 33 -3.03 7.75 7.01
CA THR A 33 -3.33 8.30 8.34
C THR A 33 -3.61 9.80 8.26
N GLY A 34 -4.61 10.27 9.01
CA GLY A 34 -4.95 11.69 9.07
C GLY A 34 -5.99 12.13 8.04
N LEU A 35 -6.46 11.23 7.18
CA LEU A 35 -7.66 11.47 6.36
C LEU A 35 -8.92 11.09 7.16
N ALA A 36 -9.91 11.97 7.15
CA ALA A 36 -11.22 11.73 7.72
C ALA A 36 -12.11 10.92 6.78
N PRO A 37 -13.15 10.23 7.29
CA PRO A 37 -14.17 9.62 6.45
C PRO A 37 -14.76 10.61 5.43
N GLY A 38 -14.82 10.20 4.17
CA GLY A 38 -15.27 11.05 3.06
C GLY A 38 -14.16 11.85 2.36
N ASP A 39 -12.95 11.95 2.95
CA ASP A 39 -11.82 12.58 2.27
C ASP A 39 -11.41 11.79 1.03
N GLN A 40 -10.95 12.51 0.01
CA GLN A 40 -10.52 11.94 -1.25
C GLN A 40 -9.00 11.95 -1.39
N TYR A 41 -8.46 10.93 -2.04
CA TYR A 41 -7.01 10.78 -2.26
C TYR A 41 -6.73 9.84 -3.44
N ARG A 42 -5.46 9.72 -3.81
CA ARG A 42 -4.97 8.71 -4.75
C ARG A 42 -3.80 7.94 -4.16
N LEU A 43 -3.58 6.73 -4.67
CA LEU A 43 -2.42 5.90 -4.35
C LEU A 43 -1.49 5.80 -5.57
N VAL A 44 -0.19 5.76 -5.31
CA VAL A 44 0.84 5.49 -6.30
C VAL A 44 1.81 4.41 -5.83
N PHE A 45 2.40 3.69 -6.77
CA PHE A 45 3.42 2.67 -6.54
C PHE A 45 4.28 2.49 -7.80
N VAL A 46 5.38 1.73 -7.70
CA VAL A 46 6.16 1.27 -8.86
C VAL A 46 5.93 -0.21 -9.13
N THR A 47 5.77 -0.63 -10.38
CA THR A 47 5.53 -2.05 -10.67
C THR A 47 6.75 -2.91 -10.33
N ALA A 48 6.53 -4.05 -9.67
CA ALA A 48 7.59 -5.05 -9.46
C ALA A 48 8.00 -5.74 -10.78
N GLY A 49 7.03 -5.98 -11.67
CA GLY A 49 7.28 -6.50 -13.00
C GLY A 49 7.78 -5.42 -13.96
N THR A 50 8.27 -5.87 -15.10
CA THR A 50 8.84 -5.01 -16.14
C THR A 50 8.20 -5.28 -17.50
N ARG A 51 8.21 -4.28 -18.38
CA ARG A 51 7.86 -4.46 -19.80
C ARG A 51 8.67 -3.51 -20.67
N ASP A 52 8.67 -3.78 -21.97
CA ASP A 52 9.18 -2.86 -22.99
C ASP A 52 8.24 -1.64 -23.18
N ALA A 53 8.77 -0.63 -23.87
CA ALA A 53 8.09 0.64 -24.21
C ALA A 53 7.77 0.73 -25.71
N THR A 54 7.50 -0.39 -26.38
CA THR A 54 7.33 -0.43 -27.84
C THR A 54 5.92 -0.10 -28.33
N SER A 55 4.91 -0.17 -27.45
CA SER A 55 3.52 0.07 -27.84
C SER A 55 3.19 1.56 -27.92
N THR A 56 2.51 1.96 -29.00
CA THR A 56 1.97 3.32 -29.16
C THR A 56 0.62 3.51 -28.47
N ASN A 57 0.03 2.44 -27.94
CA ASN A 57 -1.28 2.48 -27.29
C ASN A 57 -1.13 2.59 -25.77
N ILE A 58 -1.58 3.71 -25.19
CA ILE A 58 -1.50 3.96 -23.76
C ILE A 58 -2.21 2.87 -22.93
N ASN A 59 -3.24 2.24 -23.49
CA ASN A 59 -4.00 1.20 -22.81
C ASN A 59 -3.17 -0.05 -22.54
N ASP A 60 -2.17 -0.36 -23.35
CA ASP A 60 -1.34 -1.54 -23.10
C ASP A 60 -0.56 -1.38 -21.79
N TYR A 61 -0.06 -0.17 -21.51
CA TYR A 61 0.64 0.16 -20.27
C TYR A 61 -0.32 0.20 -19.07
N ASN A 62 -1.53 0.74 -19.25
CA ASN A 62 -2.57 0.70 -18.22
C ASN A 62 -2.97 -0.74 -17.87
N THR A 63 -3.13 -1.61 -18.87
CA THR A 63 -3.40 -3.03 -18.68
C THR A 63 -2.24 -3.71 -17.95
N PHE A 64 -1.00 -3.40 -18.31
CA PHE A 64 0.16 -3.93 -17.59
C PHE A 64 0.15 -3.53 -16.11
N VAL A 65 0.00 -2.25 -15.78
CA VAL A 65 -0.08 -1.77 -14.38
C VAL A 65 -1.26 -2.39 -13.64
N THR A 66 -2.42 -2.52 -14.28
CA THR A 66 -3.60 -3.17 -13.68
C THR A 66 -3.32 -4.65 -13.38
N ASN A 67 -2.64 -5.35 -14.28
CA ASN A 67 -2.27 -6.74 -14.08
C ASN A 67 -1.25 -6.92 -12.96
N GLN A 68 -0.37 -5.93 -12.75
CA GLN A 68 0.57 -5.95 -11.61
C GLN A 68 -0.15 -5.92 -10.26
N VAL A 69 -1.26 -5.17 -10.15
CA VAL A 69 -2.06 -5.10 -8.91
C VAL A 69 -2.97 -6.32 -8.73
N THR A 70 -3.42 -6.93 -9.82
CA THR A 70 -4.35 -8.06 -9.74
C THR A 70 -3.74 -9.22 -8.95
N GLY A 71 -4.35 -9.57 -7.82
CA GLY A 71 -3.88 -10.64 -6.93
C GLY A 71 -2.66 -10.28 -6.06
N SER A 72 -2.24 -9.01 -6.04
CA SER A 72 -1.12 -8.55 -5.21
C SER A 72 -1.53 -8.28 -3.76
N ALA A 73 -0.55 -7.99 -2.90
CA ALA A 73 -0.82 -7.54 -1.54
C ALA A 73 -1.65 -6.23 -1.52
N LEU A 74 -1.41 -5.33 -2.47
CA LEU A 74 -2.18 -4.09 -2.64
C LEU A 74 -3.66 -4.33 -2.97
N ALA A 75 -3.96 -5.29 -3.85
CA ALA A 75 -5.35 -5.66 -4.13
C ALA A 75 -6.05 -6.21 -2.87
N ASN A 76 -5.37 -7.07 -2.11
CA ASN A 76 -5.92 -7.63 -0.88
C ASN A 76 -6.16 -6.55 0.18
N ALA A 77 -5.22 -5.62 0.33
CA ALA A 77 -5.35 -4.50 1.28
C ALA A 77 -6.52 -3.56 0.89
N LEU A 78 -6.65 -3.21 -0.39
CA LEU A 78 -7.80 -2.42 -0.87
C LEU A 78 -9.13 -3.12 -0.62
N SER A 79 -9.23 -4.40 -0.97
CA SER A 79 -10.43 -5.18 -0.73
C SER A 79 -10.76 -5.28 0.77
N GLY A 80 -9.75 -5.48 1.62
CA GLY A 80 -9.92 -5.50 3.08
C GLY A 80 -10.40 -4.17 3.64
N ALA A 81 -10.04 -3.05 3.01
CA ALA A 81 -10.53 -1.71 3.34
C ALA A 81 -11.87 -1.38 2.68
N GLY A 82 -12.49 -2.29 1.91
CA GLY A 82 -13.73 -2.01 1.19
C GLY A 82 -13.58 -1.01 0.04
N LEU A 83 -12.37 -0.89 -0.51
CA LEU A 83 -12.04 0.04 -1.58
C LEU A 83 -11.91 -0.68 -2.93
N THR A 84 -12.38 -0.01 -3.98
CA THR A 84 -12.22 -0.44 -5.37
C THR A 84 -11.76 0.73 -6.21
N THR A 85 -10.85 0.50 -7.15
CA THR A 85 -10.35 1.54 -8.05
C THR A 85 -9.83 0.94 -9.35
N THR A 86 -9.52 1.81 -10.30
CA THR A 86 -8.79 1.49 -11.52
C THR A 86 -7.35 1.94 -11.39
N TRP A 87 -6.46 1.32 -12.17
CA TRP A 87 -5.03 1.66 -12.18
C TRP A 87 -4.60 2.06 -13.57
N LYS A 88 -3.80 3.13 -13.64
CA LYS A 88 -3.23 3.62 -14.89
C LYS A 88 -1.75 3.87 -14.73
N ALA A 89 -1.01 3.69 -15.82
CA ALA A 89 0.40 4.04 -15.87
C ALA A 89 0.57 5.57 -15.79
N ILE A 90 1.55 6.03 -15.02
CA ILE A 90 2.07 7.38 -15.18
C ILE A 90 3.03 7.32 -16.37
N GLY A 91 2.50 7.59 -17.54
CA GLY A 91 3.29 7.66 -18.75
C GLY A 91 2.54 8.28 -19.91
N SER A 92 3.29 8.79 -20.88
CA SER A 92 2.76 9.46 -22.07
C SER A 92 3.06 8.65 -23.31
N THR A 93 2.07 8.56 -24.21
CA THR A 93 2.26 8.22 -25.62
C THR A 93 2.10 9.50 -26.45
N SER A 94 2.46 9.47 -27.74
CA SER A 94 2.25 10.61 -28.63
C SER A 94 0.78 11.06 -28.75
N ALA A 95 -0.16 10.17 -28.45
CA ALA A 95 -1.60 10.44 -28.50
C ALA A 95 -2.22 10.81 -27.14
N THR A 96 -1.54 10.55 -26.02
CA THR A 96 -2.12 10.74 -24.68
C THR A 96 -1.02 11.03 -23.67
N SER A 97 -1.07 12.20 -23.05
CA SER A 97 -0.14 12.59 -21.98
C SER A 97 -0.46 11.86 -20.66
N ALA A 98 0.55 11.73 -19.80
CA ALA A 98 0.40 11.10 -18.50
C ALA A 98 -0.69 11.78 -17.66
N LYS A 99 -0.73 13.11 -17.62
CA LYS A 99 -1.75 13.83 -16.83
C LYS A 99 -3.18 13.62 -17.32
N VAL A 100 -3.38 13.49 -18.64
CA VAL A 100 -4.69 13.15 -19.20
C VAL A 100 -5.01 11.69 -18.90
N ASN A 101 -4.03 10.79 -19.04
CA ASN A 101 -4.22 9.37 -18.77
C ASN A 101 -4.68 9.14 -17.33
N THR A 102 -3.97 9.68 -16.33
CA THR A 102 -4.28 9.51 -14.91
C THR A 102 -5.42 10.40 -14.40
N GLY A 103 -5.92 11.33 -15.22
CA GLY A 103 -6.94 12.30 -14.86
C GLY A 103 -6.43 13.31 -13.82
N THR A 104 -5.19 13.75 -13.94
CA THR A 104 -4.55 14.79 -13.12
C THR A 104 -4.35 16.09 -13.91
N ASP A 105 -5.02 16.23 -15.05
CA ASP A 105 -5.04 17.39 -15.95
C ASP A 105 -6.02 18.49 -15.52
N GLY A 106 -6.59 18.38 -14.32
CA GLY A 106 -7.63 19.27 -13.80
C GLY A 106 -9.07 18.83 -14.10
N THR A 107 -9.28 17.71 -14.81
CA THR A 107 -10.63 17.18 -15.09
C THR A 107 -11.24 16.39 -13.94
N GLN A 108 -10.44 15.99 -12.95
CA GLN A 108 -10.86 15.27 -11.75
C GLN A 108 -10.53 16.07 -10.49
N PRO A 109 -11.12 15.73 -9.33
CA PRO A 109 -10.79 16.35 -8.06
C PRO A 109 -9.28 16.44 -7.82
N ASP A 110 -8.85 17.63 -7.39
CA ASP A 110 -7.48 17.92 -7.02
C ASP A 110 -7.24 17.42 -5.59
N VAL A 111 -6.65 16.23 -5.47
CA VAL A 111 -6.61 15.45 -4.22
C VAL A 111 -5.19 15.00 -3.92
N PRO A 112 -4.84 14.84 -2.63
CA PRO A 112 -3.51 14.39 -2.25
C PRO A 112 -3.19 12.99 -2.76
N ILE A 113 -1.91 12.77 -3.05
CA ILE A 113 -1.40 11.55 -3.64
C ILE A 113 -0.42 10.92 -2.65
N TYR A 114 -0.63 9.64 -2.34
CA TYR A 114 0.17 8.92 -1.36
C TYR A 114 0.81 7.68 -1.97
N LEU A 115 2.00 7.36 -1.51
CA LEU A 115 2.61 6.07 -1.70
C LEU A 115 1.80 5.02 -0.91
N ILE A 116 1.77 3.77 -1.38
CA ILE A 116 0.99 2.69 -0.76
C ILE A 116 1.44 2.28 0.67
N ASN A 117 2.52 2.88 1.18
CA ASN A 117 2.94 2.79 2.58
C ASN A 117 2.47 3.99 3.44
N GLY A 118 1.59 4.83 2.90
CA GLY A 118 0.94 5.95 3.60
C GLY A 118 1.72 7.27 3.54
N ASN A 119 2.93 7.30 2.97
CA ASN A 119 3.69 8.54 2.84
C ASN A 119 3.12 9.43 1.73
N ARG A 120 3.05 10.74 1.98
CA ARG A 120 2.57 11.71 0.99
C ARG A 120 3.60 11.90 -0.11
N VAL A 121 3.17 11.72 -1.35
CA VAL A 121 3.98 11.93 -2.56
C VAL A 121 3.74 13.34 -3.12
N ALA A 122 2.48 13.77 -3.17
CA ALA A 122 2.13 15.12 -3.60
C ALA A 122 0.93 15.65 -2.79
N ASN A 123 0.89 16.97 -2.59
CA ASN A 123 -0.20 17.66 -1.93
C ASN A 123 -1.50 17.56 -2.71
N ASN A 124 -1.40 17.57 -4.04
CA ASN A 124 -2.51 17.49 -4.97
C ASN A 124 -2.03 17.09 -6.39
N ASN A 125 -2.91 17.12 -7.39
CA ASN A 125 -2.57 16.76 -8.77
C ASN A 125 -1.62 17.80 -9.40
N ALA A 126 -1.74 19.07 -9.05
CA ALA A 126 -0.88 20.14 -9.56
C ALA A 126 0.57 20.03 -9.02
N ASP A 127 0.72 19.76 -7.72
CA ASP A 127 1.99 19.53 -7.01
C ASP A 127 2.75 18.35 -7.62
N LEU A 128 2.06 17.31 -8.11
CA LEU A 128 2.74 16.20 -8.80
C LEU A 128 3.53 16.64 -10.03
N TRP A 129 3.06 17.66 -10.75
CA TRP A 129 3.59 18.11 -12.04
C TRP A 129 4.33 19.45 -11.97
N ASP A 130 4.73 19.89 -10.78
CA ASP A 130 5.40 21.18 -10.58
C ASP A 130 6.94 21.10 -10.64
N GLY A 131 7.48 19.90 -10.87
CA GLY A 131 8.91 19.62 -10.94
C GLY A 131 9.48 18.92 -9.71
N SER A 132 8.69 18.68 -8.67
CA SER A 132 9.12 17.88 -7.52
C SER A 132 8.00 17.06 -6.87
N ILE A 133 8.37 16.04 -6.11
CA ILE A 133 7.50 15.26 -5.24
C ILE A 133 8.11 15.18 -3.85
N GLN A 134 7.27 14.99 -2.83
CA GLN A 134 7.71 14.96 -1.44
C GLN A 134 8.38 13.63 -1.05
N THR A 135 7.89 12.53 -1.64
CA THR A 135 8.38 11.17 -1.35
C THR A 135 8.60 10.44 -2.65
N ALA A 136 9.77 9.79 -2.80
CA ALA A 136 10.09 8.99 -3.97
C ALA A 136 9.17 7.77 -4.11
N ILE A 137 8.72 7.47 -5.32
CA ILE A 137 7.78 6.38 -5.62
C ILE A 137 8.57 5.06 -5.77
N SER A 138 9.04 4.54 -4.63
CA SER A 138 10.04 3.45 -4.58
C SER A 138 9.50 2.12 -4.05
N VAL A 139 8.19 2.02 -3.78
CA VAL A 139 7.56 0.83 -3.22
C VAL A 139 6.67 0.15 -4.25
N THR A 140 6.81 -1.17 -4.32
CA THR A 140 6.05 -2.02 -5.23
C THR A 140 4.69 -2.41 -4.68
N GLN A 141 3.79 -2.90 -5.55
CA GLN A 141 2.45 -3.35 -5.16
C GLN A 141 2.41 -4.48 -4.11
N ASN A 142 3.58 -5.05 -3.77
CA ASN A 142 3.75 -6.09 -2.76
C ASN A 142 4.40 -5.54 -1.48
N ASP A 143 4.39 -4.22 -1.27
CA ASP A 143 5.00 -3.52 -0.14
C ASP A 143 6.50 -3.81 0.04
N SER A 144 7.19 -3.97 -1.08
CA SER A 144 8.64 -4.20 -1.12
C SER A 144 9.31 -3.06 -1.86
N ALA A 145 10.52 -2.69 -1.43
CA ALA A 145 11.33 -1.74 -2.18
C ALA A 145 11.53 -2.22 -3.62
N SER A 146 11.46 -1.29 -4.58
CA SER A 146 11.74 -1.58 -5.97
C SER A 146 13.16 -2.09 -6.15
N SER A 147 13.33 -3.20 -6.86
CA SER A 147 14.63 -3.64 -7.34
C SER A 147 15.09 -2.88 -8.58
N GLN A 148 14.22 -2.04 -9.14
CA GLN A 148 14.50 -1.23 -10.32
C GLN A 148 14.82 0.19 -9.90
N VAL A 149 15.87 0.77 -10.48
CA VAL A 149 16.18 2.19 -10.32
C VAL A 149 15.50 3.02 -11.42
N LYS A 150 15.45 2.48 -12.65
CA LYS A 150 14.91 3.17 -13.84
C LYS A 150 13.53 2.63 -14.19
N ILE A 151 12.64 3.54 -14.58
CA ILE A 151 11.26 3.24 -15.01
C ILE A 151 10.92 4.03 -16.27
N TYR A 152 10.05 3.50 -17.12
CA TYR A 152 9.56 4.25 -18.27
C TYR A 152 8.46 5.23 -17.87
N THR A 153 8.52 6.42 -18.46
CA THR A 153 7.47 7.43 -18.36
C THR A 153 7.06 7.91 -19.75
N GLY A 154 8.00 8.23 -20.63
CA GLY A 154 7.71 8.97 -21.85
C GLY A 154 7.25 10.42 -21.58
N THR A 155 7.46 10.92 -20.37
CA THR A 155 6.76 12.09 -19.81
C THR A 155 7.76 13.15 -19.37
N GLU A 156 7.44 14.42 -19.62
CA GLU A 156 8.20 15.57 -19.10
C GLU A 156 7.64 16.06 -17.75
N ILE A 157 8.35 16.97 -17.09
CA ILE A 157 8.07 17.45 -15.73
C ILE A 157 6.64 17.99 -15.52
N ASP A 158 5.98 18.48 -16.56
CA ASP A 158 4.65 19.08 -16.52
C ASP A 158 3.51 18.08 -16.84
N GLY A 159 3.84 16.79 -16.89
CA GLY A 159 2.94 15.69 -17.17
C GLY A 159 2.55 15.52 -18.63
N ASN A 160 3.14 16.29 -19.56
CA ASN A 160 2.99 16.09 -21.00
C ASN A 160 3.93 15.00 -21.54
N GLY A 161 3.72 14.58 -22.78
CA GLY A 161 4.67 13.71 -23.48
C GLY A 161 5.98 14.43 -23.77
N TYR A 162 7.11 13.77 -23.55
CA TYR A 162 8.40 14.29 -24.00
C TYR A 162 8.51 14.05 -25.51
N MET A 163 8.41 15.11 -26.30
CA MET A 163 8.25 15.01 -27.75
C MET A 163 9.39 14.20 -28.40
N GLY A 164 9.05 13.07 -29.03
CA GLY A 164 9.98 12.17 -29.69
C GLY A 164 10.55 11.06 -28.79
N GLU A 165 10.27 11.10 -27.49
CA GLU A 165 10.63 10.06 -26.51
C GLU A 165 9.41 9.58 -25.72
N GLU A 166 8.20 9.76 -26.23
CA GLU A 166 7.01 9.15 -25.64
C GLU A 166 7.03 7.63 -25.77
N LEU A 167 6.24 6.94 -24.95
CA LEU A 167 6.03 5.50 -25.05
C LEU A 167 5.59 5.10 -26.46
N GLY A 168 6.27 4.12 -27.05
CA GLY A 168 6.05 3.66 -28.41
C GLY A 168 6.48 4.64 -29.50
N ALA A 169 7.06 5.80 -29.14
CA ALA A 169 7.66 6.72 -30.09
C ALA A 169 9.11 6.32 -30.38
N GLY A 170 9.55 6.53 -31.62
CA GLY A 170 10.95 6.38 -32.03
C GLY A 170 11.59 5.05 -31.58
N ASN A 171 12.87 5.13 -31.21
CA ASN A 171 13.65 4.00 -30.70
C ASN A 171 14.01 4.14 -29.21
N ILE A 172 13.77 5.31 -28.61
CA ILE A 172 14.06 5.62 -27.22
C ILE A 172 12.84 6.24 -26.55
N THR A 173 12.69 5.98 -25.26
CA THR A 173 11.61 6.51 -24.42
C THR A 173 12.23 7.17 -23.19
N ALA A 174 11.66 8.32 -22.80
CA ALA A 174 12.01 9.01 -21.58
C ALA A 174 11.80 8.13 -20.34
N ILE A 175 12.79 8.11 -19.46
CA ILE A 175 12.76 7.35 -18.21
C ILE A 175 12.86 8.25 -16.98
N GLY A 176 12.31 7.77 -15.86
CA GLY A 176 12.49 8.35 -14.53
C GLY A 176 13.37 7.49 -13.62
N ASP A 177 13.70 8.02 -12.45
CA ASP A 177 14.41 7.35 -11.35
C ASP A 177 13.51 7.21 -10.12
N VAL A 178 13.30 5.98 -9.66
CA VAL A 178 12.37 5.68 -8.54
C VAL A 178 12.83 6.22 -7.19
N LEU A 179 14.10 6.61 -7.06
CA LEU A 179 14.69 7.15 -5.83
C LEU A 179 14.71 8.69 -5.83
N ALA A 180 14.41 9.31 -6.96
CA ALA A 180 14.43 10.77 -7.10
C ALA A 180 13.13 11.41 -6.61
N THR A 181 13.26 12.66 -6.14
CA THR A 181 12.15 13.52 -5.73
C THR A 181 12.11 14.86 -6.46
N GLY A 182 13.20 15.29 -7.09
CA GLY A 182 13.18 16.39 -8.07
C GLY A 182 12.79 15.88 -9.46
N VAL A 183 12.99 16.71 -10.49
CA VAL A 183 12.61 16.42 -11.89
C VAL A 183 12.96 15.01 -12.41
N TYR A 184 14.04 14.42 -11.89
CA TYR A 184 14.51 13.08 -12.24
C TYR A 184 13.55 11.94 -11.86
N TRP A 185 12.55 12.18 -10.99
CA TRP A 185 11.56 11.16 -10.67
C TRP A 185 10.76 10.73 -11.92
N VAL A 186 10.54 11.66 -12.86
CA VAL A 186 9.78 11.45 -14.10
C VAL A 186 10.64 11.48 -15.35
N PHE A 187 11.72 12.28 -15.38
CA PHE A 187 12.56 12.41 -16.57
C PHE A 187 14.05 12.58 -16.22
N VAL A 188 14.89 11.68 -16.72
CA VAL A 188 16.35 11.71 -16.60
C VAL A 188 17.01 11.80 -17.98
N GLU A 189 16.69 10.83 -18.82
CA GLU A 189 17.26 10.60 -20.15
C GLU A 189 16.30 9.72 -20.97
N GLY A 190 16.54 9.58 -22.26
CA GLY A 190 15.88 8.59 -23.11
C GLY A 190 16.68 7.30 -23.20
N LEU A 191 16.03 6.14 -23.05
CA LEU A 191 16.65 4.83 -23.25
C LEU A 191 15.87 3.98 -24.24
N SER A 192 16.56 3.01 -24.85
CA SER A 192 15.97 2.14 -25.89
C SER A 192 14.68 1.47 -25.43
N ASN A 193 13.65 1.51 -26.28
CA ASN A 193 12.31 0.97 -26.02
C ASN A 193 12.29 -0.53 -25.78
N ASP A 194 13.31 -1.25 -26.26
CA ASP A 194 13.44 -2.70 -26.13
C ASP A 194 13.94 -3.14 -24.74
N ASN A 195 14.38 -2.20 -23.90
CA ASN A 195 14.72 -2.50 -22.51
C ASN A 195 13.46 -2.81 -21.72
N TYR A 196 13.60 -3.63 -20.67
CA TYR A 196 12.53 -3.96 -19.75
C TYR A 196 12.66 -3.14 -18.47
N PHE A 197 11.82 -2.11 -18.33
CA PHE A 197 11.72 -1.30 -17.12
C PHE A 197 10.32 -1.35 -16.51
N GLY A 198 10.23 -0.89 -15.26
CA GLY A 198 8.98 -0.77 -14.54
C GLY A 198 8.22 0.49 -14.95
N PHE A 199 7.04 0.65 -14.39
CA PHE A 199 6.17 1.81 -14.57
C PHE A 199 5.69 2.27 -13.20
N TYR A 200 5.40 3.56 -13.05
CA TYR A 200 4.56 3.97 -11.93
C TYR A 200 3.10 3.64 -12.24
N GLY A 201 2.39 3.13 -11.25
CA GLY A 201 0.94 2.96 -11.27
C GLY A 201 0.26 3.97 -10.38
N MET A 202 -0.82 4.59 -10.86
CA MET A 202 -1.66 5.52 -10.11
C MET A 202 -3.11 5.07 -10.11
N SER A 203 -3.75 5.18 -8.95
CA SER A 203 -5.17 4.86 -8.81
C SER A 203 -6.07 5.97 -9.37
N GLY A 204 -7.32 5.60 -9.68
CA GLY A 204 -8.43 6.56 -9.66
C GLY A 204 -8.59 7.21 -8.27
N VAL A 205 -9.43 8.24 -8.19
CA VAL A 205 -9.74 8.89 -6.91
C VAL A 205 -10.44 7.90 -5.98
N LEU A 206 -9.86 7.70 -4.80
CA LEU A 206 -10.40 6.92 -3.70
C LEU A 206 -11.06 7.86 -2.70
N THR A 207 -12.03 7.33 -1.97
CA THR A 207 -12.70 8.03 -0.86
C THR A 207 -12.52 7.21 0.40
N VAL A 208 -12.13 7.84 1.51
CA VAL A 208 -12.02 7.16 2.79
C VAL A 208 -13.40 6.60 3.20
N PRO A 209 -13.53 5.29 3.45
CA PRO A 209 -14.81 4.69 3.82
C PRO A 209 -15.37 5.33 5.09
N ALA A 210 -16.69 5.48 5.13
CA ALA A 210 -17.37 5.81 6.38
C ALA A 210 -17.16 4.68 7.40
N ALA A 211 -16.92 5.04 8.66
CA ALA A 211 -16.99 4.06 9.73
C ALA A 211 -18.38 3.42 9.70
N VAL A 212 -18.44 2.11 9.51
CA VAL A 212 -19.70 1.37 9.68
C VAL A 212 -20.08 1.49 11.16
N THR A 213 -21.17 2.20 11.45
CA THR A 213 -21.74 2.18 12.79
C THR A 213 -22.28 0.78 13.03
N VAL A 214 -21.48 -0.07 13.68
CA VAL A 214 -22.02 -1.29 14.28
C VAL A 214 -23.05 -0.79 15.31
N PRO A 215 -24.34 -1.20 15.21
CA PRO A 215 -25.28 -0.90 16.27
C PRO A 215 -24.67 -1.45 17.55
N GLU A 216 -24.41 -0.58 18.54
CA GLU A 216 -23.99 -1.08 19.84
C GLU A 216 -25.01 -2.13 20.27
N PRO A 217 -24.58 -3.31 20.76
CA PRO A 217 -25.52 -4.25 21.34
C PRO A 217 -26.29 -3.48 22.39
N SER A 218 -27.59 -3.28 22.15
CA SER A 218 -28.50 -2.68 23.10
C SER A 218 -28.26 -3.41 24.41
N SER A 219 -27.76 -2.66 25.37
CA SER A 219 -27.28 -3.10 26.66
C SER A 219 -28.20 -4.16 27.29
N LEU A 220 -27.84 -5.44 27.17
CA LEU A 220 -28.33 -6.44 28.10
C LEU A 220 -27.50 -6.34 29.37
N LEU A 221 -27.67 -5.23 30.09
CA LEU A 221 -27.57 -5.20 31.55
C LEU A 221 -28.69 -6.08 32.09
N GLY A 222 -28.57 -7.39 31.88
CA GLY A 222 -29.30 -8.41 32.61
C GLY A 222 -28.63 -8.55 33.97
N TYR A 223 -29.12 -7.78 34.92
CA TYR A 223 -28.86 -7.91 36.35
C TYR A 223 -28.73 -9.38 36.79
N ILE A 224 -27.51 -9.90 36.96
CA ILE A 224 -27.29 -10.96 37.95
C ILE A 224 -27.28 -10.27 39.30
N THR A 225 -28.52 -10.10 39.77
CA THR A 225 -28.97 -9.94 41.14
C THR A 225 -27.89 -10.14 42.20
N LEU A 226 -27.59 -9.02 42.86
CA LEU A 226 -27.21 -8.94 44.26
C LEU A 226 -28.27 -9.67 45.11
N GLY A 227 -28.13 -10.98 45.27
CA GLY A 227 -29.08 -11.86 45.96
C GLY A 227 -28.37 -12.91 46.80
N GLY A 228 -27.55 -12.46 47.76
CA GLY A 228 -26.78 -13.36 48.62
C GLY A 228 -26.35 -12.74 49.95
N LEU A 229 -27.14 -11.84 50.53
CA LEU A 229 -26.93 -11.41 51.91
C LEU A 229 -28.30 -11.25 52.59
N MET A 230 -28.69 -12.24 53.39
CA MET A 230 -29.08 -12.11 54.81
C MET A 230 -29.86 -13.34 55.35
N LEU A 231 -29.35 -13.85 56.47
CA LEU A 231 -30.04 -14.38 57.66
C LEU A 231 -31.02 -15.56 57.55
N GLY A 232 -30.60 -16.69 58.14
CA GLY A 232 -31.47 -17.68 58.78
C GLY A 232 -30.74 -18.33 59.95
N GLY A 233 -30.91 -17.79 61.16
CA GLY A 233 -30.40 -18.39 62.39
C GLY A 233 -31.27 -19.55 62.87
N ALA A 234 -30.66 -20.61 63.39
CA ALA A 234 -31.29 -21.56 64.33
C ALA A 234 -30.24 -22.31 65.18
N VAL A 235 -30.06 -21.80 66.40
CA VAL A 235 -29.74 -22.44 67.70
C VAL A 235 -29.50 -23.97 67.75
N ARG A 236 -28.38 -24.40 68.36
CA ARG A 236 -28.33 -25.52 69.33
C ARG A 236 -27.05 -25.43 70.18
N LYS A 237 -27.13 -24.82 71.38
CA LYS A 237 -27.38 -25.42 72.72
C LYS A 237 -26.11 -25.98 73.39
N ALA A 238 -25.75 -25.28 74.46
CA ALA A 238 -24.70 -25.49 75.46
C ALA A 238 -24.45 -26.93 75.93
N ARG A 239 -23.23 -27.20 76.44
CA ARG A 239 -22.98 -27.38 77.89
C ARG A 239 -21.50 -27.69 78.21
N LYS A 240 -21.05 -26.98 79.24
CA LYS A 240 -19.97 -27.23 80.23
C LYS A 240 -18.55 -27.46 79.72
#